data_AF-A0A931VPR4-F1
#
_entry.id   AF-A0A931VPR4-F1
#
_cell.length_a   1.000
_cell.length_b   1.000
_cell.length_c   1.000
_cell.angle_alpha   90.00
_cell.angle_beta   90.00
_cell.angle_gamma   90.00
#
_symmetry.space_group_name_H-M   'P 1'
#
loop_
_entity.id
_entity.type
_entity.pdbx_description
1 polymer ?
#
loop_
_entity_poly.entity_id
_entity_poly.type
_entity_poly.pdbx_seq_one_letter_code
_entity_poly.pdbx_strand_id
1 'polypeptide(L)'
;MNGNFITSFFPSGTVCGVDYGAFYFPPIDPKYGSPMEVAGDIWGATNNRPEVMAVMEYFTKGEHLKVWMQQGGAIAPQKDADLSWYGSDIDREVGAAIVTAVTLRFDGSDAMPGAVGAGTFWKEMTSFVSGSEDLTTALKNVDASWPK
;
A
#
# COMPACT_ATOMS: atom_id res chain seq x y z
N MET A 1 -3.93 -1.36 -3.88
CA MET A 1 -4.43 -2.17 -2.74
C MET A 1 -3.78 -3.55 -2.76
N ASN A 2 -2.91 -3.84 -1.80
CA ASN A 2 -2.32 -5.18 -1.61
C ASN A 2 -3.26 -6.01 -0.70
N GLY A 3 -3.64 -7.19 -1.15
CA GLY A 3 -4.54 -8.11 -0.44
C GLY A 3 -3.92 -9.49 -0.20
N ASN A 4 -2.59 -9.63 -0.29
CA ASN A 4 -1.88 -10.91 -0.17
C ASN A 4 -2.25 -11.74 1.08
N PHE A 5 -2.66 -11.10 2.18
CA PHE A 5 -3.20 -11.75 3.38
C PHE A 5 -4.38 -12.69 3.08
N ILE A 6 -5.13 -12.44 2.00
CA ILE A 6 -6.31 -13.22 1.63
C ILE A 6 -5.97 -14.69 1.32
N THR A 7 -4.71 -14.96 0.96
CA THR A 7 -4.24 -16.32 0.67
C THR A 7 -4.38 -17.28 1.85
N SER A 8 -4.38 -16.76 3.08
CA SER A 8 -4.64 -17.55 4.28
C SER A 8 -6.08 -18.05 4.40
N PHE A 9 -7.02 -17.48 3.66
CA PHE A 9 -8.44 -17.89 3.62
C PHE A 9 -8.77 -18.82 2.45
N PHE A 10 -7.83 -19.06 1.53
CA PHE A 10 -8.09 -19.91 0.38
C PHE A 10 -8.18 -21.39 0.77
N PRO A 11 -9.01 -22.19 0.08
CA PRO A 11 -9.08 -23.63 0.31
C PRO A 11 -7.71 -24.30 0.14
N SER A 12 -7.47 -25.38 0.87
CA SER A 12 -6.27 -26.19 0.66
C SER A 12 -6.21 -26.71 -0.78
N GLY A 13 -5.04 -26.61 -1.41
CA GLY A 13 -4.80 -27.11 -2.77
C GLY A 13 -4.94 -26.07 -3.88
N THR A 14 -5.27 -24.81 -3.57
CA THR A 14 -5.18 -23.71 -4.55
C THR A 14 -3.73 -23.45 -4.95
N VAL A 15 -3.50 -23.20 -6.24
CA VAL A 15 -2.17 -23.02 -6.84
C VAL A 15 -2.00 -21.58 -7.33
N CYS A 16 -0.95 -20.89 -6.83
CA CYS A 16 -0.58 -19.55 -7.31
C CYS A 16 -0.24 -19.57 -8.80
N GLY A 17 -0.70 -18.56 -9.54
CA GLY A 17 -0.59 -18.47 -11.00
C GLY A 17 -1.59 -19.32 -11.77
N VAL A 18 -2.42 -20.13 -11.10
CA VAL A 18 -3.48 -20.94 -11.72
C VAL A 18 -4.84 -20.51 -11.18
N ASP A 19 -5.04 -20.62 -9.87
CA ASP A 19 -6.32 -20.32 -9.21
C ASP A 19 -6.38 -18.88 -8.69
N TYR A 20 -5.22 -18.31 -8.37
CA TYR A 20 -5.07 -16.93 -7.89
C TYR A 20 -3.72 -16.34 -8.32
N GLY A 21 -3.61 -15.02 -8.33
CA GLY A 21 -2.36 -14.34 -8.68
C GLY A 21 -2.44 -12.85 -8.40
N ALA A 22 -1.35 -12.13 -8.66
CA ALA A 22 -1.32 -10.68 -8.68
C ALA A 22 -1.26 -10.18 -10.12
N PHE A 23 -1.72 -8.95 -10.33
CA PHE A 23 -1.51 -8.24 -11.57
C PHE A 23 -1.47 -6.75 -11.30
N TYR A 24 -0.83 -6.02 -12.21
CA TYR A 24 -0.77 -4.58 -12.13
C TYR A 24 -2.15 -3.97 -12.37
N PHE A 25 -2.57 -3.00 -11.54
CA PHE A 25 -3.85 -2.33 -11.78
C PHE A 25 -3.82 -1.60 -13.13
N PRO A 26 -4.75 -1.87 -14.06
CA PRO A 26 -4.68 -1.34 -15.41
C PRO A 26 -4.62 0.20 -15.42
N PRO A 27 -3.71 0.81 -16.20
CA PRO A 27 -3.62 2.26 -16.28
C PRO A 27 -4.88 2.83 -16.94
N ILE A 28 -5.37 3.94 -16.40
CA ILE A 28 -6.52 4.67 -16.96
C ILE A 28 -6.14 5.35 -18.28
N ASP A 29 -4.88 5.79 -18.42
CA ASP A 29 -4.31 6.37 -19.64
C ASP A 29 -2.82 6.01 -19.72
N PRO A 30 -2.31 5.47 -20.86
CA PRO A 30 -0.91 5.09 -21.01
C PRO A 30 0.10 6.18 -20.68
N LYS A 31 -0.26 7.47 -20.81
CA LYS A 31 0.65 8.59 -20.52
C LYS A 31 1.06 8.68 -19.05
N TYR A 32 0.28 8.08 -18.14
CA TYR A 32 0.58 8.06 -16.70
C TYR A 32 1.47 6.88 -16.28
N GLY A 33 1.77 5.96 -17.21
CA GLY A 33 2.59 4.78 -16.95
C GLY A 33 1.94 3.83 -15.93
N SER A 34 2.78 3.26 -15.07
CA SER A 34 2.38 2.31 -14.02
C SER A 34 2.72 2.88 -12.63
N PRO A 35 1.90 3.81 -12.10
CA PRO A 35 2.07 4.33 -10.74
C PRO A 35 1.47 3.37 -9.70
N MET A 36 2.25 3.01 -8.68
CA MET A 36 1.79 2.14 -7.61
C MET A 36 1.33 2.98 -6.42
N GLU A 37 0.11 2.70 -5.96
CA GLU A 37 -0.39 3.18 -4.69
C GLU A 37 0.04 2.21 -3.58
N VAL A 38 0.62 2.75 -2.52
CA VAL A 38 1.13 2.00 -1.38
C VAL A 38 0.62 2.58 -0.06
N ALA A 39 0.51 1.70 0.91
CA ALA A 39 0.40 2.02 2.33
C ALA A 39 1.46 1.20 3.07
N GLY A 40 1.78 1.58 4.30
CA GLY A 40 2.73 0.82 5.09
C GLY A 40 2.97 1.41 6.48
N ASP A 41 3.74 0.66 7.26
CA ASP A 41 4.14 1.05 8.60
C ASP A 41 5.44 1.86 8.56
N ILE A 42 5.54 2.81 9.49
CA ILE A 42 6.75 3.61 9.69
C ILE A 42 7.34 3.33 11.06
N TRP A 43 8.67 3.20 11.11
CA TRP A 43 9.39 3.19 12.37
C TRP A 43 9.62 4.63 12.84
N GLY A 44 9.23 4.94 14.07
CA GLY A 44 9.42 6.26 14.67
C GLY A 44 10.27 6.17 15.95
N ALA A 45 11.30 7.01 16.04
CA ALA A 45 12.07 7.19 17.26
C ALA A 45 11.54 8.38 18.06
N THR A 46 11.29 8.18 19.36
CA THR A 46 10.86 9.24 20.28
C THR A 46 12.02 9.88 21.05
N ASN A 47 13.24 9.35 20.89
CA ASN A 47 14.46 9.85 21.51
C ASN A 47 15.66 9.58 20.59
N ASN A 48 16.66 10.45 20.60
CA ASN A 48 17.88 10.42 19.76
C ASN A 48 19.11 9.80 20.45
N ARG A 49 18.93 9.00 21.52
CA ARG A 49 20.03 8.28 22.16
C ARG A 49 20.79 7.39 21.15
N PRO A 50 22.13 7.24 21.28
CA PRO A 50 22.92 6.45 20.34
C PRO A 50 22.39 5.03 20.10
N GLU A 51 21.96 4.35 21.16
CA GLU A 51 21.41 2.98 21.07
C GLU A 51 20.07 2.90 20.33
N VAL A 52 19.23 3.95 20.40
CA VAL A 52 17.96 4.00 19.66
C VAL A 52 18.23 4.24 18.18
N MET A 53 19.14 5.16 17.87
CA MET A 53 19.50 5.47 16.49
C MET A 53 20.19 4.28 15.79
N ALA A 54 20.96 3.47 16.52
CA ALA A 54 21.53 2.23 16.00
C ALA A 54 20.44 1.23 15.56
N VAL A 55 19.34 1.11 16.32
CA VAL A 55 18.20 0.26 15.94
C VAL A 55 17.47 0.85 14.73
N MET A 56 17.26 2.17 14.70
CA MET A 56 16.67 2.84 13.54
C MET A 56 17.50 2.65 12.27
N GLU A 57 18.84 2.68 12.38
CA GLU A 57 19.74 2.38 11.27
C GLU A 57 19.57 0.94 10.78
N TYR A 58 19.45 -0.04 11.70
CA TYR A 58 19.16 -1.43 11.33
C TYR A 58 17.83 -1.56 10.59
N PHE A 59 16.77 -0.85 11.01
CA PHE A 59 15.48 -0.82 10.32
C PHE A 59 15.52 -0.19 8.91
N THR A 60 16.63 0.46 8.53
CA THR A 60 16.81 0.90 7.14
C THR A 60 17.27 -0.23 6.20
N LYS A 61 17.72 -1.37 6.73
CA LYS A 61 18.27 -2.49 5.96
C LYS A 61 17.20 -3.53 5.67
N GLY A 62 17.14 -4.08 4.47
CA GLY A 62 16.18 -5.13 4.13
C GLY A 62 16.23 -6.34 5.07
N GLU A 63 17.42 -6.64 5.62
CA GLU A 63 17.64 -7.76 6.55
C GLU A 63 16.71 -7.75 7.77
N HIS A 64 16.30 -6.57 8.28
CA HIS A 64 15.39 -6.51 9.43
C HIS A 64 14.02 -7.13 9.18
N LEU A 65 13.57 -7.18 7.92
CA LEU A 65 12.29 -7.76 7.52
C LEU A 65 12.38 -9.23 7.13
N LYS A 66 13.58 -9.81 7.04
CA LYS A 66 13.79 -11.16 6.49
C LYS A 66 12.89 -12.22 7.12
N VAL A 67 12.78 -12.22 8.45
CA VAL A 67 11.95 -13.20 9.17
C VAL A 67 10.47 -13.05 8.81
N TRP A 68 9.97 -11.82 8.69
CA TRP A 68 8.58 -11.58 8.28
C TRP A 68 8.36 -11.90 6.81
N MET A 69 9.31 -11.61 5.92
CA MET A 69 9.22 -12.02 4.51
C MET A 69 9.13 -13.55 4.38
N GLN A 70 9.89 -14.29 5.19
CA GLN A 70 9.88 -15.75 5.20
C GLN A 70 8.56 -16.32 5.74
N GLN A 71 7.97 -15.68 6.75
CA GLN A 71 6.70 -16.10 7.36
C GLN A 71 5.47 -15.63 6.56
N GLY A 72 5.63 -14.60 5.72
CA GLY A 72 4.55 -13.92 5.03
C GLY A 72 4.00 -12.73 5.83
N GLY A 73 3.22 -11.89 5.15
CA GLY A 73 2.53 -10.73 5.76
C GLY A 73 3.34 -9.44 5.82
N ALA A 74 4.57 -9.42 5.30
CA ALA A 74 5.36 -8.19 5.13
C ALA A 74 5.89 -8.09 3.71
N ILE A 75 5.91 -6.87 3.17
CA ILE A 75 6.57 -6.55 1.90
C ILE A 75 7.67 -5.52 2.18
N ALA A 76 8.90 -5.84 1.78
CA ALA A 76 10.06 -5.01 2.01
C ALA A 76 10.17 -3.91 0.93
N PRO A 77 10.17 -2.60 1.31
CA PRO A 77 10.44 -1.52 0.37
C PRO A 77 11.94 -1.30 0.10
N GLN A 78 12.83 -1.96 0.85
CA GLN A 78 14.27 -1.74 0.76
C GLN A 78 14.85 -2.44 -0.47
N LYS A 79 15.70 -1.72 -1.22
CA LYS A 79 16.34 -2.22 -2.44
C LYS A 79 17.40 -3.30 -2.18
N ASP A 80 17.88 -3.42 -0.95
CA ASP A 80 18.83 -4.44 -0.51
C ASP A 80 18.15 -5.71 0.04
N ALA A 81 16.80 -5.75 0.07
CA ALA A 81 16.07 -6.97 0.40
C ALA A 81 16.16 -7.98 -0.75
N ASP A 82 16.48 -9.23 -0.42
CA ASP A 82 16.53 -10.32 -1.40
C ASP A 82 15.14 -10.92 -1.57
N LEU A 83 14.63 -10.89 -2.80
CA LEU A 83 13.32 -11.43 -3.16
C LEU A 83 13.20 -12.94 -2.89
N SER A 84 14.30 -13.68 -2.80
CA SER A 84 14.29 -15.09 -2.43
C SER A 84 13.90 -15.34 -0.97
N TRP A 85 13.87 -14.30 -0.12
CA TRP A 85 13.42 -14.43 1.27
C TRP A 85 11.91 -14.58 1.40
N TYR A 86 11.13 -14.22 0.38
CA TYR A 86 9.67 -14.35 0.43
C TYR A 86 9.25 -15.82 0.47
N GLY A 87 8.48 -16.17 1.51
CA GLY A 87 7.96 -17.52 1.70
C GLY A 87 6.86 -17.94 0.72
N SER A 88 6.26 -16.97 0.01
CA SER A 88 5.21 -17.21 -0.97
C SER A 88 5.51 -16.56 -2.33
N ASP A 89 5.04 -17.19 -3.41
CA ASP A 89 5.23 -16.68 -4.77
C ASP A 89 4.49 -15.36 -5.00
N ILE A 90 3.32 -15.20 -4.38
CA ILE A 90 2.52 -13.96 -4.47
C ILE A 90 3.22 -12.79 -3.79
N ASP A 91 3.81 -12.99 -2.61
CA ASP A 91 4.55 -11.94 -1.91
C ASP A 91 5.80 -11.54 -2.68
N ARG A 92 6.44 -12.53 -3.32
CA ARG A 92 7.60 -12.29 -4.18
C ARG A 92 7.23 -11.46 -5.41
N GLU A 93 6.11 -11.75 -6.05
CA GLU A 93 5.61 -10.98 -7.20
C GLU A 93 5.27 -9.54 -6.80
N VAL A 94 4.55 -9.34 -5.71
CA VAL A 94 4.19 -8.01 -5.18
C VAL A 94 5.44 -7.23 -4.73
N GLY A 95 6.37 -7.89 -4.04
CA GLY A 95 7.63 -7.30 -3.61
C GLY A 95 8.49 -6.86 -4.80
N ALA A 96 8.58 -7.66 -5.86
CA ALA A 96 9.28 -7.31 -7.09
C ALA A 96 8.67 -6.06 -7.75
N ALA A 97 7.33 -5.98 -7.80
CA ALA A 97 6.65 -4.81 -8.35
C ALA A 97 6.96 -3.54 -7.56
N ILE A 98 6.95 -3.60 -6.23
CA ILE A 98 7.23 -2.45 -5.36
C ILE A 98 8.66 -1.93 -5.52
N VAL A 99 9.67 -2.80 -5.52
CA VAL A 99 11.08 -2.36 -5.62
C VAL A 99 11.45 -1.85 -7.03
N THR A 100 10.67 -2.20 -8.04
CA THR A 100 10.85 -1.74 -9.44
C THR A 100 9.92 -0.59 -9.83
N ALA A 101 8.99 -0.19 -8.96
CA ALA A 101 8.07 0.91 -9.23
C ALA A 101 8.82 2.23 -9.43
N VAL A 102 8.55 2.91 -10.55
CA VAL A 102 9.10 4.24 -10.86
C VAL A 102 8.34 5.37 -10.16
N THR A 103 7.06 5.15 -9.88
CA THR A 103 6.19 6.10 -9.20
C THR A 103 5.46 5.38 -8.08
N LEU A 104 5.71 5.83 -6.85
CA LEU A 104 5.01 5.40 -5.64
C LEU A 104 4.23 6.59 -5.07
N ARG A 105 2.99 6.35 -4.64
CA ARG A 105 2.11 7.35 -4.02
C ARG A 105 1.36 6.74 -2.83
N PHE A 106 1.16 7.53 -1.80
CA PHE A 106 0.12 7.25 -0.81
C PHE A 106 -1.24 7.63 -1.39
N ASP A 107 -2.31 7.12 -0.78
CA ASP A 107 -3.66 7.45 -1.22
C ASP A 107 -3.89 8.97 -1.15
N GLY A 108 -4.67 9.49 -2.10
CA GLY A 108 -4.92 10.92 -2.18
C GLY A 108 -5.59 11.48 -0.92
N SER A 109 -6.46 10.69 -0.29
CA SER A 109 -7.17 11.09 0.94
C SER A 109 -6.25 11.14 2.16
N ASP A 110 -5.17 10.33 2.20
CA ASP A 110 -4.15 10.39 3.26
C ASP A 110 -3.39 11.73 3.26
N ALA A 111 -3.28 12.37 2.09
CA ALA A 111 -2.65 13.68 1.94
C ALA A 111 -3.61 14.86 2.24
N MET A 112 -4.90 14.60 2.43
CA MET A 112 -5.89 15.62 2.75
C MET A 112 -5.95 15.88 4.26
N PRO A 113 -6.46 17.05 4.71
CA PRO A 113 -6.81 17.25 6.12
C PRO A 113 -7.77 16.15 6.59
N GLY A 114 -7.63 15.67 7.82
CA GLY A 114 -8.41 14.53 8.32
C GLY A 114 -9.94 14.71 8.24
N ALA A 115 -10.43 15.94 8.39
CA ALA A 115 -11.85 16.28 8.21
C ALA A 115 -12.35 16.11 6.77
N VAL A 116 -11.43 16.14 5.80
CA VAL A 116 -11.71 15.96 4.37
C VAL A 116 -11.45 14.50 4.00
N GLY A 117 -10.21 14.02 4.11
CA GLY A 117 -9.80 12.70 3.62
C GLY A 117 -10.59 11.55 4.23
N ALA A 118 -10.55 11.44 5.56
CA ALA A 118 -11.32 10.45 6.31
C ALA A 118 -12.78 10.88 6.59
N GLY A 119 -13.17 12.08 6.14
CA GLY A 119 -14.48 12.67 6.39
C GLY A 119 -15.31 12.78 5.14
N THR A 120 -15.40 14.00 4.58
CA THR A 120 -16.24 14.27 3.42
C THR A 120 -15.82 13.49 2.18
N PHE A 121 -14.53 13.38 1.86
CA PHE A 121 -14.08 12.61 0.71
C PHE A 121 -14.61 11.17 0.75
N TRP A 122 -14.42 10.47 1.87
CA TRP A 122 -14.95 9.13 2.07
C TRP A 122 -16.47 9.06 1.89
N LYS A 123 -17.22 9.93 2.59
CA LYS A 123 -18.68 9.92 2.59
C LYS A 123 -19.26 10.22 1.21
N GLU A 124 -18.80 11.29 0.57
CA GLU A 124 -19.35 11.79 -0.68
C GLU A 124 -18.98 10.85 -1.84
N MET A 125 -17.77 10.27 -1.88
CA MET A 125 -17.43 9.26 -2.88
C MET A 125 -18.23 7.96 -2.70
N THR A 126 -18.53 7.56 -1.46
CA THR A 126 -19.41 6.41 -1.19
C THR A 126 -20.83 6.67 -1.70
N SER A 127 -21.39 7.86 -1.45
CA SER A 127 -22.71 8.27 -1.96
C SER A 127 -22.76 8.31 -3.48
N PHE A 128 -21.70 8.78 -4.12
CA PHE A 128 -21.59 8.79 -5.58
C PHE A 128 -21.56 7.36 -6.15
N VAL A 129 -20.70 6.50 -5.62
CA VAL A 129 -20.58 5.10 -6.10
C VAL A 129 -21.85 4.30 -5.84
N SER A 130 -22.60 4.58 -4.76
CA SER A 130 -23.89 3.94 -4.50
C SER A 130 -25.04 4.48 -5.37
N GLY A 131 -24.80 5.57 -6.11
CA GLY A 131 -25.82 6.26 -6.93
C GLY A 131 -26.80 7.10 -6.11
N SER A 132 -26.52 7.33 -4.82
CA SER A 132 -27.34 8.19 -3.96
C SER A 132 -27.09 9.68 -4.20
N GLU A 133 -25.99 10.03 -4.87
CA GLU A 133 -25.61 11.39 -5.22
C GLU A 133 -24.90 11.44 -6.58
N ASP A 134 -24.98 12.56 -7.29
CA ASP A 134 -24.22 12.77 -8.52
C ASP A 134 -22.78 13.26 -8.25
N LEU A 135 -21.88 13.02 -9.19
CA LEU A 135 -20.46 13.37 -9.06
C LEU A 135 -20.24 14.87 -8.82
N THR A 136 -21.05 15.75 -9.40
CA THR A 136 -20.86 17.20 -9.29
C THR A 136 -21.14 17.66 -7.86
N THR A 137 -22.22 17.15 -7.27
CA THR A 137 -22.58 17.41 -5.88
C THR A 137 -21.51 16.89 -4.94
N ALA A 138 -21.04 15.64 -5.16
CA ALA A 138 -20.03 15.01 -4.31
C ALA A 138 -18.73 15.81 -4.28
N LEU A 139 -18.21 16.20 -5.45
CA LEU A 139 -16.98 16.99 -5.55
C LEU A 139 -17.12 18.37 -4.90
N LYS A 140 -18.28 19.04 -5.07
CA LYS A 140 -18.55 20.32 -4.40
C LYS A 140 -18.52 20.21 -2.88
N ASN A 141 -19.11 19.15 -2.34
CA ASN A 141 -19.16 18.92 -0.90
C ASN A 141 -17.76 18.65 -0.32
N VAL A 142 -16.93 17.88 -1.04
CA VAL A 142 -15.53 17.65 -0.67
C VAL A 142 -14.75 18.97 -0.68
N ASP A 143 -14.80 19.75 -1.76
CA ASP A 143 -14.08 21.02 -1.88
C ASP A 143 -14.50 22.02 -0.79
N ALA A 144 -15.80 22.12 -0.50
CA ALA A 144 -16.31 23.05 0.51
C ALA A 144 -15.87 22.73 1.94
N SER A 145 -15.39 21.51 2.19
CA SER A 145 -15.01 21.03 3.52
C SER A 145 -13.55 21.28 3.90
N TRP A 146 -12.74 21.81 2.98
CA TRP A 146 -11.35 22.14 3.26
C TRP A 146 -11.24 23.22 4.36
N PRO A 147 -10.35 23.03 5.36
CA PRO A 147 -10.06 24.05 6.37
C PRO A 147 -9.55 25.35 5.72
N LYS A 148 -9.94 26.50 6.31
CA LYS A 148 -9.48 27.84 5.91
C LYS A 148 -8.37 28.34 6.81
#